data_AF-A0A254NAE9-F1
#
_entry.id   AF-A0A254NAE9-F1
#
_cell.length_a   1.000
_cell.length_b   1.000
_cell.length_c   1.000
_cell.angle_alpha   90.00
_cell.angle_beta   90.00
_cell.angle_gamma   90.00
#
_symmetry.space_group_name_H-M   'P 1'
#
loop_
_entity.id
_entity.type
_entity.pdbx_description
1 polymer ?
#
loop_
_entity_poly.entity_id
_entity_poly.type
_entity_poly.pdbx_seq_one_letter_code
_entity_poly.pdbx_strand_id
1 'polypeptide(L)'
;MSNALRPTPSTGTPSAAPDDDWKATALVFRGQRQALIASNIANADTPHYQARDISFSAALEEASRPKPAAPMATSSPGHIAPDLVAPRSTLQFAEHALPSQTNLDGNTVDMDRERASFLQNSILHQLAVASLDDELKEFKMAVSDPRR
;
A
#
# COMPACT_ATOMS: atom_id res chain seq x y z
N MET A 1 23.46 51.19 -3.45
CA MET A 1 22.09 51.29 -4.03
C MET A 1 21.67 49.87 -4.36
N SER A 2 20.99 49.20 -3.43
CA SER A 2 19.54 48.92 -3.49
C SER A 2 19.30 47.64 -4.32
N ASN A 3 19.13 46.47 -3.69
CA ASN A 3 17.89 45.92 -3.13
C ASN A 3 17.01 45.19 -4.17
N ALA A 4 16.36 44.11 -3.72
CA ALA A 4 15.36 43.24 -4.36
C ALA A 4 15.93 41.99 -5.07
N LEU A 5 15.47 40.77 -4.81
CA LEU A 5 14.56 40.23 -3.82
C LEU A 5 14.80 38.71 -3.88
N ARG A 6 15.20 38.08 -2.77
CA ARG A 6 15.16 36.61 -2.69
C ARG A 6 13.69 36.18 -2.73
N PRO A 7 13.27 35.22 -3.58
CA PRO A 7 11.96 34.63 -3.43
C PRO A 7 11.94 33.83 -2.13
N THR A 8 11.14 34.27 -1.16
CA THR A 8 10.77 33.45 0.00
C THR A 8 9.88 32.31 -0.47
N PRO A 9 10.12 31.04 -0.06
CA PRO A 9 9.09 30.03 -0.19
C PRO A 9 7.94 30.45 0.72
N SER A 10 6.80 30.74 0.10
CA SER A 10 5.50 30.88 0.75
C SER A 10 5.29 29.71 1.70
N THR A 11 5.12 30.00 2.99
CA THR A 11 4.55 29.10 3.98
C THR A 11 3.09 28.83 3.59
N GLY A 12 2.89 27.93 2.63
CA GLY A 12 1.62 27.26 2.43
C GLY A 12 1.46 26.28 3.58
N THR A 13 0.52 26.54 4.49
CA THR A 13 -0.03 25.51 5.36
C THR A 13 -0.51 24.36 4.46
N PRO A 14 0.08 23.15 4.55
CA PRO A 14 -0.49 22.01 3.84
C PRO A 14 -1.84 21.70 4.48
N SER A 15 -2.86 21.73 3.64
CA SER A 15 -4.21 21.25 3.91
C SER A 15 -4.16 19.85 4.54
N ALA A 16 -4.86 19.65 5.65
CA ALA A 16 -4.89 18.44 6.48
C ALA A 16 -5.62 17.22 5.85
N ALA A 17 -5.46 16.99 4.54
CA ALA A 17 -6.18 15.94 3.80
C ALA A 17 -5.32 14.86 3.07
N PRO A 18 -4.00 15.00 2.83
CA PRO A 18 -3.21 13.94 2.17
C PRO A 18 -2.58 12.92 3.14
N ASP A 19 -2.50 13.22 4.43
CA ASP A 19 -1.75 12.41 5.40
C ASP A 19 -2.51 11.19 5.95
N ASP A 20 -3.82 11.06 5.71
CA ASP A 20 -4.59 9.90 6.19
C ASP A 20 -4.79 8.84 5.10
N ASP A 21 -4.74 9.25 3.83
CA ASP A 21 -4.89 8.36 2.69
C ASP A 21 -3.76 7.31 2.63
N TRP A 22 -2.53 7.69 3.00
CA TRP A 22 -1.41 6.76 3.02
C TRP A 22 -1.51 5.71 4.13
N LYS A 23 -2.13 6.03 5.28
CA LYS A 23 -2.32 5.08 6.40
C LYS A 23 -3.38 4.03 6.04
N ALA A 24 -4.51 4.48 5.49
CA ALA A 24 -5.56 3.59 5.00
C ALA A 24 -5.02 2.68 3.88
N THR A 25 -4.27 3.26 2.94
CA THR A 25 -3.55 2.52 1.90
C THR A 25 -2.58 1.51 2.52
N ALA A 26 -1.74 1.92 3.47
CA ALA A 26 -0.79 1.05 4.14
C ALA A 26 -1.46 -0.14 4.85
N LEU A 27 -2.60 0.07 5.50
CA LEU A 27 -3.38 -1.00 6.14
C LEU A 27 -3.85 -2.03 5.11
N VAL A 28 -4.43 -1.59 4.00
CA VAL A 28 -4.89 -2.45 2.91
C VAL A 28 -3.72 -3.27 2.33
N PHE A 29 -2.59 -2.62 2.06
CA PHE A 29 -1.39 -3.29 1.55
C PHE A 29 -0.84 -4.34 2.53
N ARG A 30 -0.87 -4.06 3.83
CA ARG A 30 -0.44 -5.02 4.87
C ARG A 30 -1.36 -6.24 4.94
N GLY A 31 -2.67 -6.03 4.85
CA GLY A 31 -3.64 -7.13 4.81
C GLY A 31 -3.42 -8.05 3.60
N GLN A 32 -3.12 -7.47 2.44
CA GLN A 32 -2.85 -8.23 1.23
C GLN A 32 -1.51 -8.97 1.27
N ARG A 33 -0.46 -8.33 1.81
CA ARG A 33 0.81 -9.02 2.04
C ARG A 33 0.64 -10.22 2.97
N GLN A 34 -0.22 -10.12 3.99
CA GLN A 34 -0.55 -11.25 4.86
C GLN A 34 -1.19 -12.41 4.08
N ALA A 35 -2.12 -12.10 3.16
CA ALA A 35 -2.73 -13.10 2.29
C ALA A 35 -1.72 -13.76 1.33
N LEU A 36 -0.76 -12.99 0.80
CA LEU A 36 0.31 -13.54 -0.05
C LEU A 36 1.25 -14.46 0.73
N ILE A 37 1.71 -14.05 1.90
CA ILE A 37 2.56 -14.89 2.75
C ILE A 37 1.81 -16.18 3.14
N ALA A 38 0.52 -16.08 3.47
CA ALA A 38 -0.30 -17.26 3.74
C ALA A 38 -0.41 -18.19 2.53
N SER A 39 -0.55 -17.63 1.32
CA SER A 39 -0.52 -18.40 0.07
C SER A 39 0.84 -19.07 -0.16
N ASN A 40 1.96 -18.37 0.08
CA ASN A 40 3.29 -18.96 -0.07
C ASN A 40 3.48 -20.14 0.91
N ILE A 41 3.10 -19.96 2.18
CA ILE A 41 3.15 -21.01 3.21
C ILE A 41 2.29 -22.21 2.83
N ALA A 42 1.07 -21.98 2.33
CA ALA A 42 0.18 -23.07 1.91
C ALA A 42 0.72 -23.89 0.73
N ASN A 43 1.54 -23.27 -0.13
CA ASN A 43 2.15 -23.90 -1.30
C ASN A 43 3.63 -24.28 -1.07
N ALA A 44 4.12 -24.26 0.19
CA ALA A 44 5.51 -24.58 0.51
C ALA A 44 5.92 -26.03 0.14
N ASP A 45 4.96 -26.95 0.08
CA ASP A 45 5.19 -28.34 -0.32
C ASP A 45 4.73 -28.63 -1.77
N THR A 46 4.52 -27.57 -2.58
CA THR A 46 4.12 -27.70 -3.99
C THR A 46 5.35 -27.62 -4.90
N PRO A 47 5.67 -28.67 -5.68
CA PRO A 47 6.78 -28.63 -6.63
C PRO A 47 6.64 -27.47 -7.63
N HIS A 48 7.76 -26.88 -8.04
CA HIS A 48 7.83 -25.75 -8.99
C HIS A 48 7.08 -24.47 -8.59
N TYR A 49 6.64 -24.34 -7.33
CA TYR A 49 5.97 -23.13 -6.88
C TYR A 49 6.95 -21.95 -6.79
N GLN A 50 6.49 -20.76 -7.15
CA GLN A 50 7.27 -19.52 -7.07
C GLN A 50 6.64 -18.57 -6.05
N ALA A 51 7.38 -18.33 -4.97
CA ALA A 51 6.99 -17.39 -3.92
C ALA A 51 6.82 -15.97 -4.48
N ARG A 52 5.78 -15.28 -4.01
CA ARG A 52 5.49 -13.89 -4.36
C ARG A 52 5.52 -13.01 -3.12
N ASP A 53 6.08 -11.81 -3.24
CA ASP A 53 6.06 -10.81 -2.17
C ASP A 53 5.78 -9.42 -2.74
N ILE A 54 5.27 -8.53 -1.88
CA ILE A 54 5.05 -7.13 -2.22
C ILE A 54 6.12 -6.29 -1.52
N SER A 55 6.89 -5.54 -2.31
CA SER A 55 7.75 -4.50 -1.76
C SER A 55 6.90 -3.31 -1.32
N PHE A 56 6.69 -3.19 0.00
CA PHE A 56 5.84 -2.16 0.58
C PHE A 56 6.29 -0.74 0.22
N SER A 57 7.60 -0.47 0.19
CA SER A 57 8.14 0.84 -0.19
C SER A 57 7.82 1.19 -1.63
N ALA A 58 8.02 0.25 -2.56
CA ALA A 58 7.72 0.44 -3.98
C ALA A 58 6.21 0.60 -4.22
N ALA A 59 5.40 -0.20 -3.52
CA ALA A 59 3.95 -0.13 -3.58
C ALA A 59 3.41 1.22 -3.08
N LEU A 60 3.92 1.73 -1.95
CA LEU A 60 3.50 3.00 -1.39
C LEU A 60 3.97 4.18 -2.26
N GLU A 61 5.19 4.11 -2.78
CA GLU A 61 5.72 5.13 -3.68
C GLU A 61 4.88 5.22 -4.96
N GLU A 62 4.53 4.08 -5.57
CA GLU A 62 3.67 4.07 -6.75
C GLU A 62 2.23 4.48 -6.41
N ALA A 63 1.69 4.10 -5.25
CA ALA A 63 0.38 4.55 -4.79
C ALA A 63 0.32 6.08 -4.58
N SER A 64 1.40 6.68 -4.11
CA SER A 64 1.51 8.14 -3.93
C SER A 64 1.66 8.90 -5.26
N ARG A 65 2.03 8.23 -6.36
CA ARG A 65 2.14 8.88 -7.67
C ARG A 65 0.76 9.03 -8.32
N PRO A 66 0.38 10.20 -8.83
CA PRO A 66 -0.82 10.34 -9.64
C PRO A 66 -0.64 9.55 -10.94
N LYS A 67 -1.45 8.50 -11.17
CA LYS A 67 -1.44 7.74 -12.43
C LYS A 67 -2.63 8.20 -13.27
N PRO A 68 -2.41 8.84 -14.42
CA PRO A 68 -3.50 9.15 -15.35
C PRO A 68 -4.16 7.84 -15.79
N ALA A 69 -5.50 7.81 -15.82
CA ALA A 69 -6.22 6.70 -16.43
C ALA A 69 -5.71 6.51 -17.87
N ALA A 70 -5.37 5.28 -18.23
CA ALA A 70 -4.96 4.98 -19.59
C ALA A 70 -6.11 5.36 -20.55
N PRO A 71 -5.85 6.07 -21.66
CA PRO A 71 -6.90 6.43 -22.60
C PRO A 71 -7.47 5.14 -23.20
N MET A 72 -8.72 4.83 -22.85
CA MET A 72 -9.45 3.70 -23.44
C MET A 72 -10.32 4.21 -24.58
N ALA A 73 -10.23 3.57 -25.74
CA ALA A 73 -11.11 3.86 -26.87
C ALA A 73 -12.48 3.21 -26.63
N THR A 74 -13.55 4.00 -26.69
CA THR A 74 -14.92 3.47 -26.76
C THR A 74 -15.23 3.12 -28.22
N SER A 75 -15.67 1.89 -28.49
CA SER A 75 -15.97 1.45 -29.86
C SER A 75 -17.44 1.63 -30.25
N SER A 76 -18.32 1.97 -29.31
CA SER A 76 -19.73 2.24 -29.57
C SER A 76 -20.27 3.34 -28.63
N PRO A 77 -21.26 4.14 -29.07
CA PRO A 77 -21.87 5.21 -28.27
C PRO A 77 -22.52 4.76 -26.94
N GLY A 78 -22.74 3.46 -26.75
CA GLY A 78 -23.29 2.89 -25.50
C GLY A 78 -22.23 2.37 -24.52
N HIS A 79 -20.94 2.53 -24.81
CA HIS A 79 -19.88 2.05 -23.91
C HIS A 79 -19.74 2.98 -22.70
N ILE A 80 -19.60 2.37 -21.52
CA ILE A 80 -19.29 3.09 -20.29
C ILE A 80 -17.90 3.72 -20.46
N ALA A 81 -17.84 5.05 -20.32
CA ALA A 81 -16.55 5.75 -20.29
C ALA A 81 -15.74 5.26 -19.07
N PRO A 82 -14.43 5.01 -19.21
CA PRO A 82 -13.62 4.59 -18.07
C PRO A 82 -13.68 5.66 -16.98
N ASP A 83 -13.83 5.23 -15.74
CA ASP A 83 -13.67 6.11 -14.59
C ASP A 83 -12.26 6.72 -14.62
N LEU A 84 -12.15 8.03 -14.37
CA LEU A 84 -10.87 8.74 -14.42
C LEU A 84 -9.93 8.30 -13.28
N VAL A 85 -10.48 7.56 -12.31
CA VAL A 85 -9.75 6.94 -11.20
C VAL A 85 -9.98 5.43 -11.24
N ALA A 86 -9.05 4.70 -11.87
CA ALA A 86 -9.07 3.24 -11.79
C ALA A 86 -8.67 2.80 -10.37
N PRO A 87 -9.42 1.89 -9.71
CA PRO A 87 -8.97 1.29 -8.46
C PRO A 87 -7.64 0.58 -8.71
N ARG A 88 -6.59 0.98 -7.99
CA ARG A 88 -5.26 0.37 -8.12
C ARG A 88 -5.35 -1.09 -7.64
N SER A 89 -5.25 -2.04 -8.58
CA SER A 89 -5.14 -3.45 -8.25
C SER A 89 -3.79 -3.68 -7.59
N THR A 90 -3.82 -4.13 -6.35
CA THR A 90 -2.62 -4.35 -5.57
C THR A 90 -1.86 -5.61 -5.95
N LEU A 91 -2.49 -6.51 -6.70
CA LEU A 91 -1.81 -7.61 -7.39
C LEU A 91 -0.78 -7.12 -8.41
N GLN A 92 -0.88 -5.87 -8.86
CA GLN A 92 0.11 -5.24 -9.73
C GLN A 92 1.46 -5.02 -9.03
N PHE A 93 1.50 -5.09 -7.69
CA PHE A 93 2.72 -4.95 -6.88
C PHE A 93 3.28 -6.28 -6.38
N ALA A 94 2.63 -7.39 -6.68
CA ALA A 94 3.10 -8.72 -6.31
C ALA A 94 4.24 -9.13 -7.25
N GLU A 95 5.47 -8.94 -6.78
CA GLU A 95 6.68 -9.31 -7.48
C GLU A 95 7.10 -10.74 -7.07
N HIS A 96 7.91 -11.39 -7.91
CA HIS A 96 8.53 -12.65 -7.51
C HIS A 96 9.50 -12.36 -6.36
N ALA A 97 9.37 -13.10 -5.25
CA ALA A 97 10.28 -12.95 -4.13
C ALA A 97 11.69 -13.36 -4.58
N LEU A 98 12.71 -12.58 -4.23
CA LEU A 98 14.11 -12.94 -4.47
C LEU A 98 14.39 -14.30 -3.84
N PRO A 99 14.68 -15.36 -4.62
CA PRO A 99 14.87 -16.69 -4.07
C PRO A 99 16.11 -16.68 -3.18
N SER A 100 15.94 -16.96 -1.88
CA SER A 100 17.07 -17.13 -0.96
C SER A 100 17.80 -18.45 -1.25
N GLN A 101 17.03 -19.52 -1.52
CA GLN A 101 17.49 -20.79 -2.09
C GLN A 101 16.34 -21.45 -2.85
N THR A 102 16.61 -21.97 -4.04
CA THR A 102 15.66 -22.84 -4.75
C THR A 102 15.81 -24.25 -4.19
N ASN A 103 14.73 -24.83 -3.66
CA ASN A 103 14.72 -26.23 -3.23
C ASN A 103 15.05 -27.16 -4.41
N LEU A 104 15.48 -28.38 -4.11
CA LEU A 104 15.82 -29.40 -5.12
C LEU A 104 14.69 -29.61 -6.15
N ASP A 105 13.44 -29.38 -5.72
CA ASP A 105 12.21 -29.57 -6.50
C ASP A 105 11.76 -28.31 -7.28
N GLY A 106 12.60 -27.27 -7.32
CA GLY A 106 12.30 -26.02 -8.03
C GLY A 106 11.30 -25.09 -7.31
N ASN A 107 10.95 -25.37 -6.06
CA ASN A 107 10.18 -24.46 -5.22
C ASN A 107 11.10 -23.36 -4.66
N THR A 108 10.65 -22.10 -4.71
CA THR A 108 11.38 -20.95 -4.15
C THR A 108 10.88 -20.49 -2.77
N VAL A 109 9.91 -21.18 -2.19
CA VAL A 109 9.39 -20.89 -0.83
C VAL A 109 10.36 -21.38 0.23
N ASP A 110 10.72 -20.46 1.13
CA ASP A 110 11.51 -20.71 2.33
C ASP A 110 10.62 -20.54 3.56
N MET A 111 10.23 -21.65 4.19
CA MET A 111 9.27 -21.66 5.29
C MET A 111 9.70 -20.81 6.49
N ASP A 112 10.99 -20.76 6.81
CA ASP A 112 11.47 -19.99 7.96
C ASP A 112 11.45 -18.49 7.64
N ARG A 113 11.81 -18.12 6.41
CA ARG A 113 11.63 -16.75 5.91
C ARG A 113 10.17 -16.32 5.86
N GLU A 114 9.27 -17.16 5.34
CA GLU A 114 7.84 -16.83 5.26
C GLU A 114 7.23 -16.65 6.65
N ARG A 115 7.59 -17.50 7.62
CA ARG A 115 7.18 -17.34 9.03
C ARG A 115 7.68 -16.04 9.65
N ALA A 116 8.96 -15.71 9.46
CA ALA A 116 9.51 -14.44 9.94
C ALA A 116 8.79 -13.23 9.32
N SER A 117 8.55 -13.28 8.01
CA SER A 117 7.83 -12.24 7.26
C SER A 117 6.38 -12.12 7.73
N PHE A 118 5.70 -13.24 8.03
CA PHE A 118 4.34 -13.25 8.56
C PHE A 118 4.25 -12.56 9.92
N LEU A 119 5.18 -12.89 10.84
CA LEU A 119 5.23 -12.28 12.17
C LEU A 119 5.49 -10.78 12.08
N GLN A 120 6.47 -10.38 11.26
CA GLN A 120 6.77 -8.96 11.04
C GLN A 120 5.56 -8.21 10.48
N ASN A 121 4.90 -8.75 9.47
CA ASN A 121 3.73 -8.12 8.88
C ASN A 121 2.55 -8.07 9.85
N SER A 122 2.36 -9.11 10.68
CA SER A 122 1.30 -9.15 11.70
C SER A 122 1.46 -8.03 12.73
N ILE A 123 2.68 -7.81 13.23
CA ILE A 123 2.98 -6.71 14.18
C ILE A 123 2.67 -5.36 13.53
N LEU A 124 3.13 -5.15 12.30
CA LEU A 124 2.92 -3.88 11.61
C LEU A 124 1.46 -3.64 11.22
N HIS A 125 0.71 -4.70 10.91
CA HIS A 125 -0.72 -4.62 10.64
C HIS A 125 -1.50 -4.26 11.91
N GLN A 126 -1.19 -4.90 13.03
CA GLN A 126 -1.77 -4.55 14.33
C GLN A 126 -1.48 -3.10 14.71
N LEU A 127 -0.25 -2.62 14.48
CA LEU A 127 0.11 -1.22 14.72
C LEU A 127 -0.68 -0.26 13.82
N ALA A 128 -0.88 -0.60 12.55
CA ALA A 128 -1.68 0.21 11.62
C ALA A 128 -3.14 0.31 12.06
N VAL A 129 -3.74 -0.79 12.53
CA VAL A 129 -5.10 -0.79 13.08
C VAL A 129 -5.17 0.06 14.36
N ALA A 130 -4.21 -0.10 15.28
CA ALA A 130 -4.18 0.67 16.52
C ALA A 130 -4.08 2.19 16.28
N SER A 131 -3.29 2.61 15.28
CA SER A 131 -3.21 4.02 14.88
C SER A 131 -4.56 4.58 14.43
N LEU A 132 -5.32 3.81 13.64
CA LEU A 132 -6.65 4.22 13.17
C LEU A 132 -7.65 4.33 14.34
N ASP A 133 -7.57 3.40 15.29
CA ASP A 133 -8.42 3.43 16.50
C ASP A 133 -8.14 4.67 17.36
N ASP A 134 -6.88 5.09 17.47
CA ASP A 134 -6.51 6.28 18.24
C ASP A 134 -6.97 7.58 17.57
N GLU A 135 -6.85 7.68 16.24
CA GLU A 135 -7.40 8.82 15.46
C GLU A 135 -8.93 8.89 15.57
N LEU A 136 -9.62 7.75 15.50
CA LEU A 136 -11.06 7.71 15.66
C LEU A 136 -11.50 8.19 17.06
N LYS A 137 -10.72 7.87 18.10
CA LYS A 137 -10.98 8.38 19.45
C LYS A 137 -10.77 9.89 19.51
N GLU A 138 -9.69 10.41 18.94
CA GLU A 138 -9.41 11.85 18.88
C GLU A 138 -10.52 12.61 18.16
N PHE A 139 -10.95 12.12 16.98
CA PHE A 139 -12.06 12.69 16.23
C PHE A 139 -13.36 12.70 17.04
N LYS A 140 -13.69 11.58 17.70
CA LYS A 140 -14.86 11.49 18.59
C LYS A 140 -14.78 12.49 19.73
N MET A 141 -13.62 12.63 20.38
CA MET A 141 -13.42 13.61 21.44
C MET A 141 -13.65 15.03 20.92
N ALA A 142 -13.03 15.40 19.80
CA ALA A 142 -13.16 16.72 19.18
C ALA A 142 -14.60 17.05 18.76
N VAL A 143 -15.34 16.09 18.20
CA VAL A 143 -16.74 16.31 17.78
C VAL A 143 -17.71 16.34 18.96
N SER A 144 -17.35 15.70 20.07
CA SER A 144 -18.19 15.59 21.27
C SER A 144 -18.04 16.77 22.25
N ASP A 145 -17.01 17.61 22.12
CA ASP A 145 -16.82 18.78 22.97
C ASP A 145 -17.74 19.94 22.52
N PRO A 146 -18.80 20.29 23.26
CA PRO A 146 -19.77 21.31 22.86
C PRO A 146 -19.36 22.74 23.24
N ARG A 147 -18.16 22.97 23.80
CA ARG A 147 -17.75 24.29 24.33
C ARG A 147 -16.83 25.09 23.40
N ARG A 148 -16.94 24.89 22.09
CA ARG A 148 -16.34 25.75 21.07
C ARG A 148 -17.33 26.13 19.99
#